data_AF-A0A4R0S2V1-F1
#
_entry.id   AF-A0A4R0S2V1-F1
#
_cell.length_a   1.000
_cell.length_b   1.000
_cell.length_c   1.000
_cell.angle_alpha   90.00
_cell.angle_beta   90.00
_cell.angle_gamma   90.00
#
_symmetry.space_group_name_H-M   'P 1'
#
loop_
_entity.id
_entity.type
_entity.pdbx_description
1 polymer ?
#
loop_
_entity_poly.entity_id
_entity_poly.type
_entity_poly.pdbx_seq_one_letter_code
_entity_poly.pdbx_strand_id
1 'polypeptide(L)'
;MSLFERLVYVLAVCACATFVLGIPTFDGMGTFGSINNLVSGLTSLEAVGTGGVDPQDPSRHYLAILAPRGLPGNATVYRAKSPPLFYVRNDQLWHFHNESTIHPVSVHNSTASSELPLQVVIGDKYGRLSRKTEVKGGSWRWQGTMLRYEQGTHSTPLFYSCQDTNGLMGLFLFLDPRPPPAGCSPFTLHSFLRSQ
;
A
#
# COMPACT_ATOMS: atom_id res chain seq x y z
N MET A 1 35.30 -55.31 -25.20
CA MET A 1 35.43 -53.89 -24.86
C MET A 1 36.89 -53.58 -24.62
N SER A 2 37.43 -52.62 -25.37
CA SER A 2 38.82 -52.18 -25.20
C SER A 2 38.97 -51.39 -23.89
N LEU A 3 40.20 -51.31 -23.37
CA LEU A 3 40.50 -50.56 -22.15
C LEU A 3 40.13 -49.07 -22.29
N PHE A 4 40.18 -48.55 -23.52
CA PHE A 4 39.79 -47.20 -23.89
C PHE A 4 38.27 -46.96 -23.73
N GLU A 5 37.43 -47.90 -24.16
CA GLU A 5 35.97 -47.78 -24.02
C GLU A 5 35.54 -47.72 -22.54
N ARG A 6 36.17 -48.54 -21.69
CA ARG A 6 35.90 -48.52 -20.25
C ARG A 6 36.27 -47.18 -19.61
N LEU A 7 37.36 -46.56 -20.06
CA LEU A 7 37.81 -45.27 -19.54
C LEU A 7 36.85 -44.13 -19.93
N VAL A 8 36.34 -44.15 -21.16
CA VAL A 8 35.35 -43.17 -21.64
C VAL A 8 34.03 -43.29 -20.87
N TYR A 9 33.55 -44.50 -20.60
CA TYR A 9 32.34 -44.70 -19.80
C TYR A 9 32.50 -44.20 -18.36
N VAL A 10 33.64 -44.46 -17.72
CA VAL A 10 33.90 -43.99 -16.35
C VAL A 10 33.97 -42.46 -16.32
N LEU A 11 34.65 -41.84 -17.29
CA LEU A 11 34.73 -40.37 -17.39
C LEU A 11 33.35 -39.74 -17.64
N ALA A 12 32.51 -40.35 -18.48
CA ALA A 12 31.15 -39.88 -18.74
C ALA A 12 30.25 -39.96 -17.49
N VAL A 13 30.34 -41.06 -16.74
CA VAL A 13 29.58 -41.23 -15.48
C VAL A 13 30.06 -40.24 -14.41
N CYS A 14 31.38 -40.03 -14.29
CA CYS A 14 31.93 -39.02 -13.37
C CYS A 14 31.52 -37.59 -13.74
N ALA A 15 31.50 -37.24 -15.03
CA ALA A 15 31.04 -35.92 -15.48
C ALA A 15 29.57 -35.69 -15.11
N CYS A 16 28.68 -36.66 -15.38
CA CYS A 16 27.27 -36.56 -15.00
C CYS A 16 27.06 -36.43 -13.49
N ALA A 17 27.86 -37.11 -12.66
CA ALA A 17 27.78 -37.00 -11.21
C ALA A 17 28.16 -35.60 -10.69
N THR A 18 29.12 -34.92 -11.35
CA THR A 18 29.49 -33.54 -10.97
C THR A 18 28.45 -32.49 -11.33
N PHE A 19 27.61 -32.73 -12.35
CA PHE A 19 26.52 -31.82 -12.71
C PHE A 19 25.36 -31.80 -11.70
N VAL A 20 25.16 -32.88 -10.93
CA VAL A 20 24.08 -32.95 -9.92
C VAL A 20 24.40 -32.12 -8.67
N LEU A 21 25.68 -31.93 -8.35
CA LEU A 21 26.14 -31.06 -7.25
C LEU A 21 26.21 -29.58 -7.63
N GLY A 22 25.96 -29.24 -8.90
CA GLY A 22 25.92 -27.87 -9.41
C GLY A 22 24.52 -27.25 -9.43
N ILE A 23 23.48 -27.99 -9.04
CA ILE A 23 22.17 -27.38 -8.79
C ILE A 23 22.33 -26.54 -7.53
N PRO A 24 22.13 -25.21 -7.56
CA PRO A 24 22.13 -24.42 -6.34
C PRO A 24 21.03 -24.98 -5.45
N THR A 25 21.41 -25.73 -4.42
CA THR A 25 20.50 -26.10 -3.36
C THR A 25 20.15 -24.79 -2.68
N PHE A 26 18.88 -24.39 -2.73
CA PHE A 26 18.38 -23.23 -2.00
C PHE A 26 18.34 -23.48 -0.48
N ASP A 27 19.23 -24.34 0.01
CA ASP A 27 19.46 -24.68 1.41
C ASP A 27 20.21 -23.50 2.05
N GLY A 28 19.43 -22.47 2.37
CA GLY A 28 19.94 -21.17 2.83
C GLY A 28 18.96 -20.02 2.63
N MET A 29 17.89 -20.20 1.84
CA MET A 29 16.79 -19.22 1.74
C MET A 29 15.82 -19.23 2.93
N GLY A 30 16.14 -19.96 4.00
CA GLY A 30 15.41 -19.94 5.24
C GLY A 30 16.04 -18.99 6.25
N THR A 31 15.83 -17.68 6.11
CA THR A 31 15.82 -16.66 7.20
C THR A 31 15.73 -15.24 6.63
N PHE A 32 14.68 -14.94 5.88
CA PHE A 32 14.34 -13.54 5.61
C PHE A 32 13.60 -12.94 6.82
N GLY A 33 14.35 -12.62 7.88
CA GLY A 33 13.82 -12.06 9.13
C GLY A 33 13.41 -10.58 9.07
N SER A 34 13.54 -9.91 7.93
CA SER A 34 13.12 -8.51 7.74
C SER A 34 13.16 -8.15 6.24
N ILE A 35 12.04 -8.36 5.57
CA ILE A 35 11.87 -8.08 4.13
C ILE A 35 11.34 -6.65 3.97
N ASN A 36 12.09 -5.68 4.48
CA ASN A 36 11.79 -4.26 4.22
C ASN A 36 12.31 -3.80 2.83
N ASN A 37 12.79 -4.72 1.98
CA ASN A 37 13.58 -4.38 0.80
C ASN A 37 13.09 -4.94 -0.55
N LEU A 38 11.94 -5.64 -0.61
CA LEU A 38 11.42 -6.17 -1.88
C LEU A 38 10.63 -5.16 -2.72
N VAL A 39 10.13 -4.08 -2.11
CA VAL A 39 9.42 -3.02 -2.83
C VAL A 39 10.03 -1.67 -2.46
N SER A 40 10.82 -1.11 -3.38
CA SER A 40 11.41 0.22 -3.21
C SER A 40 10.33 1.26 -2.98
N GLY A 41 10.52 2.11 -1.98
CA GLY A 41 9.58 3.18 -1.63
C GLY A 41 8.43 2.77 -0.69
N LEU A 42 8.50 1.60 -0.06
CA LEU A 42 7.59 1.24 1.04
C LEU A 42 7.75 2.19 2.22
N THR A 43 6.64 2.73 2.70
CA THR A 43 6.61 3.68 3.81
C THR A 43 5.26 3.66 4.52
N SER A 44 5.24 4.03 5.80
CA SER A 44 3.99 4.29 6.51
C SER A 44 3.49 5.70 6.20
N LEU A 45 2.17 5.86 6.12
CA LEU A 45 1.53 7.15 5.86
C LEU A 45 1.00 7.71 7.17
N GLU A 46 1.66 8.75 7.68
CA GLU A 46 1.29 9.45 8.91
C GLU A 46 0.32 10.60 8.62
N ALA A 47 -0.76 10.69 9.40
CA ALA A 47 -1.72 11.78 9.32
C ALA A 47 -1.25 12.96 10.17
N VAL A 48 -1.11 14.13 9.54
CA VAL A 48 -0.62 15.38 10.16
C VAL A 48 -1.69 16.46 10.07
N GLY A 49 -1.96 17.17 11.16
CA GLY A 49 -2.95 18.26 11.18
C GLY A 49 -4.28 17.92 11.86
N THR A 50 -4.38 16.75 12.51
CA THR A 50 -5.51 16.45 13.40
C THR A 50 -5.53 17.48 14.53
N GLY A 51 -6.56 18.34 14.58
CA GLY A 51 -6.77 19.39 15.60
C GLY A 51 -7.05 18.88 17.02
N GLY A 52 -6.42 17.77 17.40
CA GLY A 52 -6.57 17.09 18.67
C GLY A 52 -5.35 16.23 18.98
N VAL A 53 -4.14 16.69 18.64
CA VAL A 53 -2.95 16.20 19.35
C VAL A 53 -3.06 16.76 20.76
N ASP A 54 -3.65 15.97 21.64
CA ASP A 54 -3.52 16.20 23.07
C ASP A 54 -2.01 16.33 23.35
N PRO A 55 -1.52 17.45 23.92
CA PRO A 55 -0.11 17.64 24.25
C PRO A 55 0.44 16.51 25.14
N GLN A 56 -0.43 15.77 25.83
CA GLN A 56 -0.07 14.65 26.70
C GLN A 56 0.01 13.30 25.96
N ASP A 57 -0.47 13.20 24.72
CA ASP A 57 -0.47 11.96 23.93
C ASP A 57 0.06 12.19 22.50
N PRO A 58 1.39 12.04 22.29
CA PRO A 58 2.03 12.21 20.98
C PRO A 58 1.75 11.04 20.02
N SER A 59 0.70 10.25 20.24
CA SER A 59 0.41 9.07 19.43
C SER A 59 0.09 9.45 17.98
N ARG A 60 0.99 9.00 17.10
CA ARG A 60 0.90 9.18 15.66
C ARG A 60 -0.25 8.37 15.10
N HIS A 61 -1.01 8.99 14.22
CA HIS A 61 -2.09 8.34 13.50
C HIS A 61 -1.61 8.00 12.10
N TYR A 62 -2.02 6.83 11.60
CA TYR A 62 -1.57 6.35 10.29
C TYR A 62 -2.76 5.99 9.42
N LEU A 63 -2.59 6.13 8.10
CA LEU A 63 -3.52 5.57 7.13
C LEU A 63 -3.57 4.06 7.30
N ALA A 64 -4.77 3.51 7.31
CA ALA A 64 -4.97 2.08 7.43
C ALA A 64 -6.37 1.66 6.94
N ILE A 65 -6.67 0.36 7.08
CA ILE A 65 -7.93 -0.26 6.67
C ILE A 65 -8.53 -1.02 7.86
N LEU A 66 -9.84 -0.87 8.08
CA LEU A 66 -10.57 -1.59 9.14
C LEU A 66 -11.08 -2.98 8.72
N ALA A 67 -10.92 -3.34 7.45
CA ALA A 67 -11.33 -4.64 6.95
C ALA A 67 -10.46 -5.77 7.54
N PRO A 68 -11.01 -7.00 7.62
CA PRO A 68 -10.22 -8.17 7.95
C PRO A 68 -9.01 -8.34 7.02
N ARG A 69 -7.97 -9.03 7.52
CA ARG A 69 -6.73 -9.24 6.77
C ARG A 69 -7.00 -9.89 5.41
N GLY A 70 -6.38 -9.33 4.37
CA GLY A 70 -6.52 -9.77 2.98
C GLY A 70 -7.81 -9.34 2.28
N LEU A 71 -8.70 -8.57 2.93
CA LEU A 71 -9.93 -8.09 2.33
C LEU A 71 -9.88 -6.60 1.99
N PRO A 72 -10.57 -6.18 0.91
CA PRO A 72 -10.75 -4.78 0.58
C PRO A 72 -11.66 -4.07 1.59
N GLY A 73 -11.56 -2.75 1.69
CA GLY A 73 -12.39 -1.94 2.59
C GLY A 73 -12.06 -0.46 2.58
N ASN A 74 -12.81 0.28 3.37
CA ASN A 74 -12.67 1.73 3.48
C ASN A 74 -11.35 2.10 4.15
N ALA A 75 -10.65 3.08 3.59
CA ALA A 75 -9.50 3.65 4.24
C ALA A 75 -9.97 4.49 5.45
N THR A 76 -9.18 4.44 6.51
CA THR A 76 -9.39 5.22 7.72
C THR A 76 -8.05 5.65 8.29
N VAL A 77 -8.10 6.45 9.35
CA VAL A 77 -6.91 6.84 10.11
C VAL A 77 -7.07 6.42 11.55
N TYR A 78 -6.13 5.62 12.06
CA TYR A 78 -6.13 5.18 13.44
C TYR A 78 -4.71 5.05 14.01
N ARG A 79 -4.63 4.86 15.32
CA ARG A 79 -3.37 4.68 16.05
C ARG A 79 -2.87 3.24 15.91
N ALA A 80 -1.75 3.07 15.24
CA ALA A 80 -1.18 1.75 14.99
C ALA A 80 0.23 1.65 15.60
N LYS A 81 0.47 0.63 16.44
CA LYS A 81 1.82 0.29 16.90
C LYS A 81 2.71 -0.21 15.76
N SER A 82 2.08 -0.87 14.78
CA SER A 82 2.71 -1.35 13.55
C SER A 82 1.88 -0.84 12.37
N PRO A 83 2.18 0.36 11.84
CA PRO A 83 1.40 0.94 10.76
C PRO A 83 1.54 0.13 9.47
N PRO A 84 0.49 0.06 8.63
CA PRO A 84 0.59 -0.58 7.33
C PRO A 84 1.49 0.22 6.39
N LEU A 85 2.05 -0.49 5.43
CA LEU A 85 3.01 0.07 4.48
C LEU A 85 2.33 0.37 3.15
N PHE A 86 2.76 1.45 2.53
CA PHE A 86 2.27 1.94 1.26
C PHE A 86 3.42 2.36 0.37
N TYR A 87 3.18 2.40 -0.94
CA TYR A 87 4.13 2.94 -1.90
C TYR A 87 3.39 3.48 -3.11
N VAL A 88 3.98 4.45 -3.80
CA VAL A 88 3.45 4.97 -5.07
C VAL A 88 4.27 4.41 -6.21
N ARG A 89 3.60 3.81 -7.19
CA ARG A 89 4.22 3.30 -8.43
C ARG A 89 3.30 3.54 -9.61
N ASN A 90 3.84 4.13 -10.68
CA ASN A 90 3.10 4.48 -11.90
C ASN A 90 1.82 5.29 -11.58
N ASP A 91 1.98 6.38 -10.83
CA ASP A 91 0.88 7.27 -10.45
C ASP A 91 -0.26 6.59 -9.64
N GLN A 92 0.00 5.40 -9.08
CA GLN A 92 -0.94 4.62 -8.27
C GLN A 92 -0.37 4.39 -6.87
N LEU A 93 -1.17 4.66 -5.84
CA LEU A 93 -0.86 4.28 -4.47
C LEU A 93 -1.27 2.83 -4.22
N TRP A 94 -0.37 2.08 -3.59
CA TRP A 94 -0.54 0.67 -3.27
C TRP A 94 -0.40 0.46 -1.77
N HIS A 95 -1.30 -0.31 -1.19
CA HIS A 95 -1.22 -0.86 0.15
C HIS A 95 -0.51 -2.21 0.06
N PHE A 96 0.62 -2.32 0.77
CA PHE A 96 1.36 -3.57 0.91
C PHE A 96 0.83 -4.33 2.12
N HIS A 97 0.14 -5.43 1.87
CA HIS A 97 -0.38 -6.28 2.93
C HIS A 97 0.64 -7.35 3.33
N ASN A 98 1.21 -8.03 2.34
CA ASN A 98 2.24 -9.05 2.47
C ASN A 98 2.90 -9.30 1.09
N GLU A 99 3.82 -10.27 1.01
CA GLU A 99 4.53 -10.64 -0.23
C GLU A 99 3.62 -11.18 -1.34
N SER A 100 2.46 -11.74 -0.99
CA SER A 100 1.53 -12.35 -1.94
C SER A 100 0.38 -11.43 -2.35
N THR A 101 0.15 -10.35 -1.61
CA THR A 101 -1.04 -9.52 -1.73
C THR A 101 -0.70 -8.04 -1.57
N ILE A 102 -0.97 -7.31 -2.65
CA ILE A 102 -0.95 -5.85 -2.69
C ILE A 102 -2.32 -5.37 -3.18
N HIS A 103 -2.82 -4.29 -2.59
CA HIS A 103 -4.11 -3.71 -2.96
C HIS A 103 -3.92 -2.27 -3.45
N PRO A 104 -4.49 -1.87 -4.59
CA PRO A 104 -4.51 -0.46 -4.94
C PRO A 104 -5.36 0.33 -3.94
N VAL A 105 -4.95 1.57 -3.73
CA VAL A 105 -5.75 2.58 -3.04
C VAL A 105 -6.43 3.43 -4.11
N SER A 106 -7.75 3.33 -4.19
CA SER A 106 -8.57 4.02 -5.18
C SER A 106 -9.46 5.04 -4.49
N VAL A 107 -9.89 6.04 -5.26
CA VAL A 107 -10.85 7.04 -4.80
C VAL A 107 -12.18 6.74 -5.47
N HIS A 108 -13.22 6.55 -4.69
CA HIS A 108 -14.56 6.22 -5.17
C HIS A 108 -15.50 7.40 -4.97
N ASN A 109 -16.41 7.57 -5.93
CA ASN A 109 -17.56 8.46 -5.74
C ASN A 109 -18.48 7.85 -4.69
N SER A 110 -18.67 8.56 -3.58
CA SER A 110 -19.55 8.17 -2.50
C SER A 110 -20.84 8.96 -2.59
N THR A 111 -21.95 8.26 -2.81
CA THR A 111 -23.29 8.84 -2.72
C THR A 111 -23.84 8.81 -1.30
N ALA A 112 -23.05 8.36 -0.31
CA ALA A 112 -23.52 8.16 1.05
C ALA A 112 -23.78 9.49 1.78
N SER A 113 -23.01 10.54 1.48
CA SER A 113 -23.23 11.88 2.03
C SER A 113 -23.14 12.93 0.93
N SER A 114 -24.12 13.84 0.88
CA SER A 114 -24.12 14.99 -0.03
C SER A 114 -22.93 15.92 0.18
N GLU A 115 -22.32 15.85 1.37
CA GLU A 115 -21.19 16.69 1.75
C GLU A 115 -19.83 16.05 1.51
N LEU A 116 -19.75 14.73 1.30
CA LEU A 116 -18.49 13.95 1.19
C LEU A 116 -18.43 13.15 -0.12
N PRO A 117 -18.10 13.79 -1.25
CA PRO A 117 -18.29 13.21 -2.58
C PRO A 117 -17.29 12.11 -2.88
N LEU A 118 -16.09 12.13 -2.30
CA LEU A 118 -15.00 11.22 -2.66
C LEU A 118 -14.44 10.52 -1.42
N GLN A 119 -14.48 9.19 -1.44
CA GLN A 119 -14.00 8.33 -0.38
C GLN A 119 -12.77 7.54 -0.85
N VAL A 120 -11.76 7.45 0.01
CA VAL A 120 -10.58 6.63 -0.23
C VAL A 120 -10.87 5.19 0.20
N VAL A 121 -10.65 4.25 -0.70
CA VAL A 121 -10.93 2.83 -0.53
C VAL A 121 -9.69 2.02 -0.91
N ILE A 122 -9.34 1.04 -0.10
CA ILE A 122 -8.23 0.12 -0.38
C ILE A 122 -8.86 -1.19 -0.82
N GLY A 123 -8.64 -1.63 -2.07
CA GLY A 123 -9.31 -2.83 -2.48
C GLY A 123 -9.00 -3.38 -3.86
N ASP A 124 -9.69 -4.45 -4.23
CA ASP A 124 -9.32 -5.28 -5.36
C ASP A 124 -9.59 -4.57 -6.71
N LYS A 125 -8.53 -4.33 -7.47
CA LYS A 125 -8.55 -3.83 -8.85
C LYS A 125 -9.49 -4.66 -9.75
N TYR A 126 -9.65 -5.93 -9.42
CA TYR A 126 -10.44 -6.90 -10.18
C TYR A 126 -11.88 -7.06 -9.68
N GLY A 127 -12.21 -6.46 -8.52
CA GLY A 127 -13.57 -6.41 -8.00
C GLY A 127 -14.50 -5.68 -8.96
N ARG A 128 -15.51 -6.38 -9.48
CA ARG A 128 -16.46 -5.88 -10.49
C ARG A 128 -17.23 -4.63 -10.01
N LEU A 129 -17.41 -4.48 -8.70
CA LEU A 129 -18.06 -3.33 -8.06
C LEU A 129 -17.12 -2.12 -7.91
N SER A 130 -15.82 -2.35 -7.71
CA SER A 130 -14.83 -1.27 -7.48
C SER A 130 -14.64 -0.38 -8.71
N ARG A 131 -14.57 -0.97 -9.91
CA ARG A 131 -14.35 -0.22 -11.16
C ARG A 131 -15.50 0.70 -11.58
N LYS A 132 -16.72 0.47 -11.08
CA LYS A 132 -17.89 1.28 -11.48
C LYS A 132 -17.97 2.59 -10.68
N THR A 133 -17.54 2.59 -9.43
CA THR A 133 -17.58 3.75 -8.52
C THR A 133 -16.24 4.47 -8.43
N GLU A 134 -15.16 3.85 -8.92
CA GLU A 134 -13.84 4.48 -9.00
C GLU A 134 -13.81 5.71 -9.90
N VAL A 135 -13.19 6.76 -9.39
CA VAL A 135 -12.93 8.01 -10.09
C VAL A 135 -11.86 7.80 -11.15
N LYS A 136 -12.22 7.97 -12.43
CA LYS A 136 -11.30 7.79 -13.56
C LYS A 136 -10.37 8.99 -13.72
N GLY A 137 -9.13 8.70 -14.15
CA GLY A 137 -8.11 9.72 -14.42
C GLY A 137 -7.49 10.33 -13.17
N GLY A 138 -7.69 9.70 -12.01
CA GLY A 138 -7.01 10.04 -10.77
C GLY A 138 -5.61 9.47 -10.71
N SER A 139 -4.69 10.20 -10.09
CA SER A 139 -3.31 9.79 -9.84
C SER A 139 -2.86 10.18 -8.44
N TRP A 140 -2.01 9.34 -7.85
CA TRP A 140 -1.36 9.57 -6.57
C TRP A 140 0.07 10.04 -6.78
N ARG A 141 0.45 11.15 -6.13
CA ARG A 141 1.79 11.72 -6.24
C ARG A 141 2.33 12.20 -4.91
N TRP A 142 3.66 12.21 -4.85
CA TRP A 142 4.41 12.80 -3.76
C TRP A 142 4.78 14.24 -4.06
N GLN A 143 4.48 15.14 -3.13
CA GLN A 143 5.05 16.48 -3.10
C GLN A 143 5.89 16.63 -1.82
N GLY A 144 7.20 16.44 -1.95
CA GLY A 144 8.08 16.30 -0.78
C GLY A 144 7.72 15.04 0.02
N THR A 145 7.40 15.19 1.30
CA THR A 145 6.90 14.09 2.14
C THR A 145 5.38 13.93 2.07
N MET A 146 4.66 14.87 1.47
CA MET A 146 3.20 14.94 1.49
C MET A 146 2.59 14.20 0.30
N LEU A 147 1.62 13.33 0.58
CA LEU A 147 0.85 12.61 -0.42
C LEU A 147 -0.27 13.51 -0.97
N ARG A 148 -0.45 13.49 -2.29
CA ARG A 148 -1.50 14.22 -3.00
C ARG A 148 -2.27 13.29 -3.93
N TYR A 149 -3.55 13.59 -4.08
CA TYR A 149 -4.38 13.04 -5.14
C TYR A 149 -4.60 14.12 -6.21
N GLU A 150 -4.39 13.75 -7.46
CA GLU A 150 -4.55 14.61 -8.63
C GLU A 150 -5.62 14.01 -9.55
N GLN A 151 -6.51 14.85 -10.09
CA GLN A 151 -7.44 14.46 -11.14
C GLN A 151 -7.56 15.59 -12.17
N GLY A 152 -6.98 15.36 -13.35
CA GLY A 152 -6.93 16.38 -14.39
C GLY A 152 -6.17 17.63 -13.93
N THR A 153 -6.84 18.78 -13.92
CA THR A 153 -6.27 20.06 -13.46
C THR A 153 -6.41 20.29 -11.95
N HIS A 154 -7.17 19.44 -11.25
CA HIS A 154 -7.44 19.57 -9.82
C HIS A 154 -6.47 18.69 -9.03
N SER A 155 -6.01 19.17 -7.88
CA SER A 155 -5.17 18.38 -7.00
C SER A 155 -5.34 18.82 -5.55
N THR A 156 -5.35 17.85 -4.64
CA THR A 156 -5.55 18.11 -3.22
C THR A 156 -4.53 17.33 -2.38
N PRO A 157 -3.86 17.99 -1.42
CA PRO A 157 -3.15 17.32 -0.33
C PRO A 157 -4.05 17.02 0.87
N LEU A 158 -5.27 17.55 0.88
CA LEU A 158 -6.10 17.64 2.06
C LEU A 158 -7.11 16.49 2.11
N PHE A 159 -7.10 15.79 3.22
CA PHE A 159 -7.96 14.67 3.52
C PHE A 159 -8.78 14.96 4.77
N TYR A 160 -9.88 14.24 4.93
CA TYR A 160 -10.82 14.43 6.01
C TYR A 160 -11.17 13.09 6.63
N SER A 161 -11.08 13.02 7.96
CA SER A 161 -11.55 11.88 8.75
C SER A 161 -12.96 12.21 9.21
N CYS A 162 -13.94 11.46 8.71
CA CYS A 162 -15.36 11.70 8.98
C CYS A 162 -16.06 10.39 9.31
N GLN A 163 -17.14 10.46 10.10
CA GLN A 163 -18.05 9.32 10.21
C GLN A 163 -18.89 9.21 8.92
N ASP A 164 -19.01 7.99 8.40
CA ASP A 164 -19.94 7.67 7.33
C ASP A 164 -21.38 7.55 7.86
N THR A 165 -22.34 7.26 6.98
CA THR A 165 -23.75 7.07 7.37
C THR A 165 -23.99 5.90 8.31
N ASN A 166 -23.01 4.99 8.45
CA ASN A 166 -23.06 3.84 9.35
C ASN A 166 -22.36 4.15 10.68
N GLY A 167 -21.87 5.38 10.88
CA GLY A 167 -21.11 5.79 12.06
C GLY A 167 -19.64 5.34 12.07
N LEU A 168 -19.15 4.76 10.98
CA LEU A 168 -17.77 4.30 10.85
C LEU A 168 -16.86 5.41 10.33
N MET A 169 -15.66 5.52 10.90
CA MET A 169 -14.67 6.50 10.43
C MET A 169 -14.13 6.11 9.06
N GLY A 170 -14.34 6.98 8.08
CA GLY A 170 -13.81 6.87 6.73
C GLY A 170 -12.89 8.03 6.38
N LEU A 171 -12.08 7.80 5.35
CA LEU A 171 -11.21 8.80 4.76
C LEU A 171 -11.84 9.39 3.50
N PHE A 172 -11.98 10.72 3.48
CA PHE A 172 -12.61 11.46 2.39
C PHE A 172 -11.71 12.59 1.88
N LEU A 173 -11.98 13.07 0.67
CA LEU A 173 -11.28 14.21 0.08
C LEU A 173 -12.20 15.07 -0.80
N PHE A 174 -11.74 16.28 -1.11
CA PHE A 174 -12.34 17.15 -2.12
C PHE A 174 -11.27 17.56 -3.12
N LEU A 175 -11.61 17.54 -4.41
CA LEU A 175 -10.72 18.01 -5.47
C LEU A 175 -10.59 19.52 -5.47
N ASP A 176 -11.67 20.21 -5.11
CA ASP A 176 -11.70 21.65 -4.96
C ASP A 176 -11.56 22.04 -3.49
N PRO A 177 -10.82 23.12 -3.17
CA PRO A 177 -10.72 23.63 -1.82
C PRO A 177 -12.11 23.98 -1.26
N ARG A 178 -12.50 23.32 -0.17
CA ARG A 178 -13.75 23.58 0.56
C ARG A 178 -13.51 23.63 2.06
N PRO A 179 -14.32 24.40 2.82
CA PRO A 179 -14.25 24.34 4.27
C PRO A 179 -14.51 22.91 4.77
N PRO A 180 -13.88 22.49 5.88
CA PRO A 180 -14.13 21.18 6.47
C PRO A 180 -15.63 20.99 6.78
N PRO A 181 -16.24 19.86 6.36
CA PRO A 181 -17.62 19.54 6.74
C PRO A 181 -17.76 19.41 8.25
N ALA A 182 -18.98 19.60 8.75
CA ALA A 182 -19.25 19.49 10.17
C ALA A 182 -18.93 18.07 10.69
N GLY A 183 -18.21 17.97 11.80
CA GLY A 183 -17.82 16.69 12.39
C GLY A 183 -16.64 15.98 11.71
N CYS A 184 -16.01 16.61 10.70
CA CYS A 184 -14.83 16.07 10.03
C CYS A 184 -13.54 16.71 10.55
N SER A 185 -12.49 15.91 10.73
CA SER A 185 -11.14 16.41 11.04
C SER A 185 -10.30 16.51 9.76
N PRO A 186 -9.84 17.69 9.34
CA PRO A 186 -8.93 17.83 8.20
C PRO A 186 -7.51 17.43 8.58
N PHE A 187 -6.77 16.84 7.65
CA PHE A 187 -5.35 16.49 7.81
C PHE A 187 -4.67 16.22 6.46
N THR A 188 -3.35 16.13 6.46
CA THR A 188 -2.51 15.73 5.33
C THR A 188 -1.82 14.40 5.61
N LEU A 189 -1.53 13.63 4.57
CA LEU A 189 -0.82 12.34 4.70
C LEU A 189 0.65 12.51 4.34
N HIS A 190 1.54 11.99 5.18
CA HIS A 190 2.99 12.15 5.02
C HIS A 190 3.76 10.84 5.13
N SER A 191 4.84 10.74 4.35
CA SER A 191 5.86 9.70 4.46
C SER A 191 7.17 10.33 4.96
N PHE A 192 7.57 9.99 6.18
CA PHE A 192 8.82 10.49 6.78
C PHE A 192 9.99 9.49 6.70
N LEU A 193 9.69 8.21 6.44
CA LEU A 193 10.68 7.16 6.26
C LEU A 193 10.79 6.83 4.77
N ARG A 194 11.82 7.35 4.10
CA ARG A 194 12.26 6.80 2.81
C ARG A 194 13.44 5.89 3.12
N SER A 195 13.31 4.58 2.93
CA SER A 195 14.49 3.75 2.78
C SER A 195 15.21 4.20 1.50
N GLN A 196 16.44 4.70 1.67
CA GLN A 196 17.37 4.91 0.57
C GLN A 196 18.01 3.57 0.21
#